data_AF-X1CEX4-F1
#
_entry.id   AF-X1CEX4-F1
#
_cell.length_a   1.000
_cell.length_b   1.000
_cell.length_c   1.000
_cell.angle_alpha   90.00
_cell.angle_beta   90.00
_cell.angle_gamma   90.00
#
_symmetry.space_group_name_H-M   'P 1'
#
loop_
_entity.id
_entity.type
_entity.pdbx_description
1 polymer ?
#
loop_
_entity_poly.entity_id
_entity_poly.type
_entity_poly.pdbx_seq_one_letter_code
_entity_poly.pdbx_strand_id
1 'polypeptide(L)'
;MLSNRRYLMVAALSYKGGLKCDENDCIYLCLPLYHGTGLFLGVGSSFCTGASMFIRRKFSGSNFLGEVREHGATCFIYIGELCRYLLNTPEREDDYKNPLGT
;
A
#
# COMPACT_ATOMS: atom_id res chain seq x y z
N MET A 1 -23.09 9.73 7.73
CA MET A 1 -21.89 9.43 8.55
C MET A 1 -21.56 7.95 8.41
N LEU A 2 -20.30 7.59 8.14
CA LEU A 2 -19.85 6.19 8.16
C LEU A 2 -19.67 5.76 9.62
N SER A 3 -20.34 4.69 10.06
CA SER A 3 -20.14 4.17 11.42
C SER A 3 -18.91 3.29 11.52
N ASN A 4 -18.30 3.20 12.71
CA ASN A 4 -17.15 2.32 12.96
C ASN A 4 -17.44 0.87 12.54
N ARG A 5 -18.65 0.37 12.80
CA ARG A 5 -19.08 -0.97 12.36
C ARG A 5 -19.02 -1.11 10.84
N ARG A 6 -19.53 -0.13 10.09
CA ARG A 6 -19.50 -0.17 8.62
C ARG A 6 -18.07 -0.04 8.09
N TYR A 7 -17.26 0.81 8.71
CA TYR A 7 -15.83 0.94 8.40
C TYR A 7 -15.10 -0.41 8.56
N LEU A 8 -15.20 -1.05 9.73
CA LEU A 8 -14.54 -2.33 10.00
C LEU A 8 -15.03 -3.46 9.08
N MET A 9 -16.32 -3.48 8.74
CA MET A 9 -16.86 -4.47 7.79
C MET A 9 -16.27 -4.31 6.38
N VAL A 10 -16.14 -3.07 5.89
CA VAL A 10 -15.53 -2.80 4.58
C VAL A 10 -14.03 -3.08 4.60
N ALA A 11 -13.34 -2.66 5.67
CA ALA A 11 -11.93 -2.94 5.90
C ALA A 11 -11.61 -4.45 5.93
N ALA A 12 -12.48 -5.25 6.57
CA ALA A 12 -12.33 -6.70 6.61
C ALA A 12 -12.47 -7.34 5.21
N LEU A 13 -13.34 -6.80 4.35
CA LEU A 13 -13.43 -7.23 2.95
C LEU A 13 -12.19 -6.81 2.14
N SER A 14 -11.64 -5.63 2.44
CA SER A 14 -10.45 -5.10 1.75
C SER A 14 -9.22 -5.98 1.89
N TYR A 15 -8.90 -6.51 3.08
CA TYR A 15 -7.76 -7.42 3.19
C TYR A 15 -8.10 -8.84 2.69
N LYS A 16 -9.28 -9.38 3.00
CA LYS A 16 -9.65 -10.77 2.59
C LYS A 16 -9.74 -10.94 1.07
N GLY A 17 -10.30 -9.97 0.38
CA GLY A 17 -10.50 -10.00 -1.08
C GLY A 17 -9.51 -9.17 -1.88
N GLY A 18 -8.72 -8.31 -1.22
CA GLY A 18 -7.79 -7.38 -1.85
C GLY A 18 -6.35 -7.65 -1.45
N LEU A 19 -5.81 -6.85 -0.51
CA LEU A 19 -4.37 -6.85 -0.19
C LEU A 19 -3.84 -8.18 0.34
N LYS A 20 -4.69 -8.96 1.01
CA LYS A 20 -4.33 -10.23 1.67
C LYS A 20 -3.11 -10.13 2.59
N CYS A 21 -2.92 -8.97 3.21
CA CYS A 21 -1.84 -8.76 4.16
C CYS A 21 -2.13 -9.40 5.53
N ASP A 22 -1.08 -9.67 6.28
CA ASP A 22 -1.10 -10.14 7.67
C ASP A 22 -0.22 -9.27 8.58
N GLU A 23 -0.05 -9.65 9.85
CA GLU A 23 0.72 -8.91 10.85
C GLU A 23 2.21 -8.73 10.50
N ASN A 24 2.76 -9.53 9.59
CA ASN A 24 4.15 -9.45 9.15
C ASN A 24 4.36 -8.47 7.99
N ASP A 25 3.26 -7.96 7.41
CA ASP A 25 3.32 -7.08 6.26
C ASP A 25 3.50 -5.60 6.61
N CYS A 26 4.07 -4.86 5.65
CA CYS A 26 4.16 -3.41 5.67
C CYS A 26 3.57 -2.84 4.38
N ILE A 27 2.50 -2.05 4.50
CA ILE A 27 1.79 -1.46 3.35
C ILE A 27 2.42 -0.11 3.00
N TYR A 28 2.95 0.02 1.78
CA TYR A 28 3.32 1.30 1.17
C TYR A 28 2.07 2.06 0.73
N LEU A 29 1.77 3.16 1.40
CA LEU A 29 0.55 3.94 1.18
C LEU A 29 0.86 5.38 0.79
N CYS A 30 0.74 5.68 -0.51
CA CYS A 30 0.88 7.03 -1.05
C CYS A 30 -0.43 7.65 -1.56
N LEU A 31 -1.57 7.02 -1.23
CA LEU A 31 -2.90 7.45 -1.65
C LEU A 31 -3.56 8.30 -0.55
N PRO A 32 -4.45 9.25 -0.91
CA PRO A 32 -5.12 10.08 0.08
C PRO A 32 -5.97 9.27 1.06
N LEU A 33 -5.74 9.45 2.37
CA LEU A 33 -6.42 8.70 3.43
C LEU A 33 -7.90 9.07 3.61
N TYR A 34 -8.36 10.15 2.98
CA TYR A 34 -9.78 10.53 2.94
C TYR A 34 -10.53 9.86 1.78
N HIS A 35 -9.82 9.23 0.84
CA HIS A 35 -10.41 8.49 -0.26
C HIS A 35 -10.54 7.01 0.10
N GLY A 36 -11.54 6.31 -0.46
CA GLY A 36 -11.83 4.92 -0.10
C GLY A 36 -10.65 3.95 -0.29
N THR A 37 -9.81 4.18 -1.30
CA THR A 37 -8.62 3.36 -1.54
C THR A 37 -7.55 3.53 -0.45
N GLY A 38 -7.26 4.76 -0.02
CA GLY A 38 -6.34 4.96 1.09
C GLY A 38 -6.94 4.54 2.44
N LEU A 39 -8.21 4.84 2.64
CA LEU A 39 -8.91 4.64 3.92
C LEU A 39 -9.25 3.17 4.20
N PHE A 40 -9.84 2.46 3.23
CA PHE A 40 -10.32 1.09 3.43
C PHE A 40 -9.25 0.05 3.05
N LEU A 41 -8.67 0.16 1.86
CA LEU A 41 -7.66 -0.81 1.40
C LEU A 41 -6.31 -0.65 2.11
N GLY A 42 -5.89 0.58 2.40
CA GLY A 42 -4.68 0.85 3.17
C GLY A 42 -4.91 0.72 4.67
N VAL A 43 -5.49 1.78 5.24
CA VAL A 43 -5.65 1.92 6.71
C VAL A 43 -6.59 0.87 7.29
N GLY A 44 -7.67 0.54 6.59
CA GLY A 44 -8.61 -0.48 7.05
C GLY A 44 -7.97 -1.87 7.11
N SER A 45 -7.27 -2.27 6.05
CA SER A 45 -6.59 -3.57 6.02
C SER A 45 -5.59 -3.72 7.16
N SER A 46 -4.71 -2.73 7.39
CA SER A 46 -3.75 -2.77 8.50
C SER A 46 -4.40 -2.85 9.87
N PHE A 47 -5.49 -2.11 10.11
CA PHE A 47 -6.21 -2.23 11.39
C PHE A 47 -6.87 -3.60 11.58
N CYS A 48 -7.33 -4.25 10.50
CA CYS A 48 -7.97 -5.55 10.59
C CYS A 48 -6.97 -6.71 10.72
N THR A 49 -5.75 -6.56 10.20
CA THR A 49 -4.75 -7.64 10.13
C THR A 49 -3.63 -7.49 11.14
N GLY A 50 -3.38 -6.27 11.64
CA GLY A 50 -2.19 -5.96 12.43
C GLY A 50 -0.98 -5.55 11.59
N ALA A 51 -1.11 -5.48 10.25
CA ALA A 51 -0.02 -5.04 9.38
C ALA A 51 0.44 -3.62 9.73
N SER A 52 1.71 -3.35 9.48
CA SER A 52 2.26 -1.99 9.57
C SER A 52 2.00 -1.19 8.29
N MET A 53 2.21 0.13 8.34
CA MET A 53 2.07 1.01 7.18
C MET A 53 3.21 2.01 7.08
N PHE A 54 3.75 2.17 5.89
CA PHE A 54 4.57 3.32 5.52
C PHE A 54 3.71 4.33 4.76
N ILE A 55 3.43 5.49 5.36
CA ILE A 55 2.55 6.51 4.78
C ILE A 55 3.39 7.62 4.13
N ARG A 56 3.27 7.73 2.80
CA ARG A 56 3.95 8.76 2.00
C ARG A 56 2.96 9.84 1.55
N ARG A 57 3.34 11.11 1.75
CA ARG A 57 2.48 12.25 1.39
C ARG A 57 2.21 12.40 -0.11
N LYS A 58 3.19 12.15 -0.97
CA LYS A 58 3.07 12.29 -2.43
C LYS A 58 3.93 11.26 -3.14
N PHE A 59 3.37 10.52 -4.09
CA PHE A 59 4.12 9.51 -4.84
C PHE A 59 5.37 10.09 -5.54
N SER A 60 6.44 9.30 -5.57
CA SER A 60 7.67 9.58 -6.33
C SER A 60 8.16 8.30 -6.97
N GLY A 61 8.19 8.25 -8.30
CA GLY A 61 8.69 7.07 -9.01
C GLY A 61 10.16 6.79 -8.70
N SER A 62 11.01 7.82 -8.74
CA SER A 62 12.46 7.68 -8.55
C SER A 62 12.86 7.21 -7.15
N ASN A 63 12.01 7.44 -6.14
CA ASN A 63 12.28 7.02 -4.76
C ASN A 63 11.53 5.76 -4.35
N PHE A 64 10.55 5.32 -5.14
CA PHE A 64 9.60 4.28 -4.74
C PHE A 64 10.32 3.01 -4.28
N LEU A 65 11.16 2.41 -5.12
CA LEU A 65 11.86 1.16 -4.78
C LEU A 65 12.88 1.33 -3.65
N GLY A 66 13.49 2.51 -3.53
CA GLY A 66 14.40 2.84 -2.43
C GLY A 66 13.67 2.83 -1.08
N GLU A 67 12.53 3.50 -1.02
CA GLU A 67 11.69 3.58 0.18
C GLU A 67 11.01 2.25 0.51
N VAL A 68 10.61 1.49 -0.51
CA VAL A 68 10.10 0.12 -0.35
C VAL A 68 11.15 -0.77 0.33
N ARG A 69 12.42 -0.68 -0.08
CA ARG A 69 13.52 -1.42 0.57
C ARG A 69 13.79 -0.89 1.99
N GLU A 70 13.91 0.42 2.15
CA GLU A 70 14.26 1.07 3.42
C GLU A 70 13.24 0.76 4.53
N HIS A 71 11.95 0.74 4.18
CA HIS A 71 10.86 0.51 5.13
C HIS A 71 10.31 -0.91 5.12
N GLY A 72 10.93 -1.82 4.37
CA GLY A 72 10.51 -3.22 4.27
C GLY A 72 9.08 -3.38 3.78
N ALA A 73 8.62 -2.52 2.87
CA ALA A 73 7.24 -2.54 2.41
C ALA A 73 6.96 -3.77 1.54
N THR A 74 6.08 -4.65 2.00
CA THR A 74 5.72 -5.91 1.33
C THR A 74 4.45 -5.79 0.49
N CYS A 75 3.63 -4.77 0.72
CA CYS A 75 2.42 -4.51 -0.06
C CYS A 75 2.42 -3.10 -0.64
N PHE A 76 1.94 -2.93 -1.87
CA PHE A 76 1.75 -1.61 -2.49
C PHE A 76 0.36 -1.48 -3.08
N ILE A 77 -0.33 -0.39 -2.72
CA ILE A 77 -1.65 -0.06 -3.26
C ILE A 77 -1.48 0.95 -4.38
N TYR A 78 -1.81 0.54 -5.61
CA TYR A 78 -1.76 1.40 -6.77
C TYR A 78 -3.14 1.67 -7.36
N ILE A 79 -3.26 2.80 -8.06
CA ILE A 79 -4.41 3.19 -8.87
C ILE A 79 -3.90 3.85 -10.15
N GLY A 80 -4.65 3.71 -11.24
CA GLY A 80 -4.41 4.40 -12.50
C GLY A 80 -2.96 4.32 -12.99
N GLU A 81 -2.34 5.49 -13.14
CA GLU A 81 -1.08 5.68 -13.87
C GLU A 81 0.18 5.40 -13.03
N LEU A 82 0.05 5.02 -11.75
CA LEU A 82 1.20 4.82 -10.86
C LEU A 82 2.21 3.82 -11.43
N CYS A 83 1.73 2.67 -11.90
CA CYS A 83 2.61 1.67 -12.53
C CYS A 83 3.24 2.19 -13.82
N ARG A 84 2.53 3.01 -14.62
CA ARG A 84 3.14 3.63 -15.81
C ARG A 84 4.23 4.62 -15.43
N TYR A 85 4.05 5.41 -14.36
CA TYR A 85 5.10 6.29 -13.87
C TYR A 85 6.33 5.51 -13.39
N LEU A 86 6.15 4.35 -12.77
CA LEU A 86 7.25 3.45 -12.41
C LEU A 86 7.96 2.88 -13.65
N LEU A 87 7.21 2.41 -14.65
CA LEU A 87 7.81 1.91 -15.89
C LEU A 87 8.54 2.99 -16.69
N ASN A 88 8.24 4.26 -16.43
CA ASN A 88 8.91 5.40 -17.05
C ASN A 88 10.13 5.89 -16.24
N THR A 89 10.46 5.29 -15.09
CA THR A 89 11.73 5.59 -14.40
C THR A 89 12.87 4.79 -15.01
N PRO A 90 14.12 5.31 -15.01
CA PRO A 90 15.28 4.55 -15.45
C PRO A 90 15.41 3.24 -14.66
N GLU A 91 15.55 2.13 -15.38
CA GLU A 91 15.79 0.81 -14.79
C GLU A 91 17.11 0.80 -14.02
N ARG A 92 17.13 0.12 -12.88
CA ARG A 92 18.33 -0.10 -12.07
C ARG A 92 18.57 -1.59 -11.90
N GLU A 93 19.84 -1.96 -11.83
CA GLU A 93 20.24 -3.37 -11.64
C GLU A 93 19.70 -3.99 -10.34
N ASP A 94 19.28 -3.19 -9.36
CA ASP A 94 18.73 -3.65 -8.08
C ASP A 94 17.20 -3.58 -8.01
N ASP A 95 16.49 -3.32 -9.12
CA ASP A 95 15.02 -3.18 -9.10
C ASP A 95 14.33 -4.50 -8.72
N TYR A 96 14.87 -5.64 -9.14
CA TYR A 96 14.35 -6.95 -8.73
C TYR A 96 14.57 -7.27 -7.25
N LYS A 97 15.46 -6.53 -6.56
CA LYS A 97 15.74 -6.71 -5.14
C LYS A 97 14.80 -5.83 -4.33
N ASN A 98 13.57 -6.28 -4.15
CA ASN A 98 12.61 -5.59 -3.29
C ASN A 98 11.68 -6.60 -2.57
N PRO A 99 11.17 -6.25 -1.38
CA PRO A 99 10.31 -7.12 -0.57
C PRO A 99 8.85 -7.21 -1.02
N LEU A 100 8.44 -6.56 -2.14
CA LEU A 100 7.02 -6.56 -2.54
C LEU A 100 6.57 -7.98 -2.91
N GLY A 101 5.47 -8.41 -2.29
CA GLY A 101 4.77 -9.66 -2.61
C GLY A 101 4.03 -9.58 -3.94
N THR A 102 3.75 -10.75 -4.53
CA THR A 102 2.96 -10.90 -5.76
C THR A 102 1.48 -11.07 -5.47
#